data_AF-M0P708-F1
#
_entry.id   AF-M0P708-F1
#
_cell.length_a   1.000
_cell.length_b   1.000
_cell.length_c   1.000
_cell.angle_alpha   90.00
_cell.angle_beta   90.00
_cell.angle_gamma   90.00
#
_symmetry.space_group_name_H-M   'P 1'
#
loop_
_entity.id
_entity.type
_entity.pdbx_description
1 polymer ?
#
loop_
_entity_poly.entity_id
_entity_poly.type
_entity_poly.pdbx_seq_one_letter_code
_entity_poly.pdbx_strand_id
1 'polypeptide(L)' 'MNMLGLINLYERNEGLSAGRYHEYELDVPLKAVLEVLLETTRFEELANIIQSTADDNNLLQSDISDY' A
#
# COMPACT_ATOMS: atom_id res chain seq x y z
N MET A 1 -1.47 -7.81 -15.37
CA MET A 1 -1.81 -8.90 -14.45
C MET A 1 -0.52 -9.35 -13.76
N ASN A 2 -0.43 -9.24 -12.44
CA ASN A 2 0.71 -9.77 -11.66
C ASN A 2 0.58 -11.30 -11.56
N MET A 3 1.69 -12.02 -11.74
CA MET A 3 1.80 -13.48 -11.69
C MET A 3 1.42 -14.10 -10.33
N LEU A 4 1.45 -13.33 -9.23
CA LEU A 4 1.10 -13.80 -7.88
C LEU A 4 -0.28 -13.33 -7.38
N GLY A 5 -1.00 -12.48 -8.13
CA GLY A 5 -2.31 -11.96 -7.70
C GLY A 5 -2.27 -11.11 -6.42
N LEU A 6 -1.11 -10.59 -6.02
CA LEU A 6 -0.96 -9.79 -4.79
C LEU A 6 -1.15 -8.29 -5.02
N ILE A 7 -0.94 -7.85 -6.26
CA ILE A 7 -1.02 -6.43 -6.64
C ILE A 7 -1.70 -6.27 -7.99
N ASN A 8 -2.53 -5.26 -8.10
CA ASN A 8 -3.04 -4.74 -9.35
C ASN A 8 -2.08 -3.66 -9.86
N LEU A 9 -1.89 -3.63 -11.18
CA LEU A 9 -1.04 -2.67 -11.87
C LEU A 9 -1.90 -1.89 -12.85
N TYR A 10 -1.89 -0.58 -12.71
CA TYR A 10 -2.55 0.33 -13.64
C TYR A 10 -1.52 1.21 -14.33
N GLU A 11 -1.54 1.24 -15.65
CA GLU A 11 -0.83 2.25 -16.41
C GLU A 11 -1.66 3.53 -16.44
N ARG A 12 -1.16 4.59 -15.81
CA ARG A 12 -1.79 5.91 -15.83
C ARG A 12 -1.03 6.79 -16.81
N ASN A 13 -1.80 7.48 -17.66
CA ASN A 13 -1.29 8.48 -18.57
C ASN A 13 -2.08 9.76 -18.36
N GLU A 14 -1.48 10.70 -17.65
CA GLU A 14 -2.10 11.99 -17.35
C GLU A 14 -1.71 13.07 -18.37
N GLY A 15 -1.18 12.66 -19.53
CA GLY A 15 -0.84 13.55 -20.63
C GLY A 15 0.46 14.33 -20.40
N LEU A 16 0.64 15.41 -21.16
CA LEU A 16 1.92 16.13 -21.30
C LEU A 16 2.42 16.80 -20.00
N SER A 17 1.54 17.08 -19.04
CA SER A 17 1.91 17.81 -17.81
C SER A 17 2.34 16.91 -16.66
N ALA A 18 1.75 15.72 -16.53
CA ALA A 18 1.96 14.82 -15.40
C ALA A 18 2.62 13.49 -15.79
N GLY A 19 2.72 13.22 -17.09
CA GLY A 19 3.50 12.11 -17.63
C GLY A 19 2.79 10.77 -17.57
N ARG A 20 3.57 9.70 -17.72
CA ARG A 20 3.13 8.32 -17.60
C ARG A 20 3.75 7.70 -16.37
N TYR A 21 2.93 7.08 -15.54
CA TYR A 21 3.37 6.39 -14.34
C TYR A 21 2.57 5.11 -14.15
N HIS A 22 3.14 4.23 -13.32
CA HIS A 22 2.50 2.99 -12.91
C HIS A 22 1.93 3.18 -11.51
N GLU A 23 0.66 2.88 -11.35
CA GLU A 23 -0.02 2.83 -10.07
C GLU A 23 -0.12 1.36 -9.64
N TYR A 24 0.28 1.08 -8.40
CA TYR A 24 0.28 -0.25 -7.82
C TYR A 24 -0.69 -0.27 -6.65
N GLU A 25 -1.67 -1.16 -6.71
CA GLU A 25 -2.65 -1.34 -5.64
C GLU A 25 -2.51 -2.74 -5.07
N LEU A 26 -2.60 -2.88 -3.75
CA LEU A 26 -2.63 -4.18 -3.08
C LEU A 26 -3.99 -4.84 -3.29
N ASP A 27 -4.01 -6.01 -3.93
CA ASP A 27 -5.22 -6.82 -4.15
C ASP A 27 -5.54 -7.73 -2.95
N VAL A 28 -4.68 -7.70 -1.94
CA VAL A 28 -4.79 -8.45 -0.69
C VAL A 28 -4.79 -7.49 0.51
N PRO A 29 -5.42 -7.86 1.64
CA PRO A 29 -5.43 -7.01 2.82
C PRO A 29 -4.01 -6.70 3.32
N LEU A 30 -3.72 -5.42 3.57
CA LEU A 30 -2.42 -4.96 4.06
C LEU A 30 -1.97 -5.73 5.32
N LYS A 31 -2.90 -6.01 6.24
CA LYS A 31 -2.63 -6.78 7.46
C LYS A 31 -2.02 -8.17 7.17
N ALA A 32 -2.56 -8.90 6.19
CA ALA A 32 -2.06 -10.22 5.85
C ALA A 32 -0.63 -10.16 5.27
N VAL A 33 -0.32 -9.10 4.53
CA VAL A 33 1.03 -8.87 4.01
C VAL A 33 2.00 -8.54 5.13
N LEU A 34 1.59 -7.69 6.08
CA LEU A 34 2.41 -7.34 7.24
C LEU A 34 2.70 -8.54 8.14
N GLU A 35 1.72 -9.39 8.40
CA GLU A 35 1.90 -10.63 9.17
C GLU A 35 2.99 -11.51 8.54
N VAL A 36 2.94 -11.74 7.23
CA VAL A 36 3.96 -12.53 6.51
C VAL A 36 5.33 -11.85 6.52
N LEU A 37 5.38 -10.52 6.36
CA LEU A 37 6.65 -9.79 6.41
C LEU A 37 7.28 -9.84 7.81
N LEU A 38 6.49 -9.74 8.88
CA LEU A 38 6.94 -9.84 10.26
C LEU A 38 7.42 -11.25 10.62
N GLU A 39 6.80 -12.30 10.06
CA GLU A 39 7.29 -13.69 10.22
C GLU A 39 8.68 -13.90 9.62
N THR A 40 9.13 -13.02 8.73
CA THR A 40 10.48 -13.03 8.18
C THR A 40 11.36 -11.99 8.85
N THR A 41 12.36 -12.42 9.63
CA THR A 41 13.27 -11.54 10.38
C THR A 41 14.00 -10.49 9.52
N ARG A 42 14.09 -10.70 8.21
CA ARG A 42 14.70 -9.76 7.26
C ARG A 42 13.85 -8.52 6.99
N PHE A 43 12.54 -8.57 7.25
CA PHE A 43 11.59 -7.51 6.89
C PHE A 43 10.86 -6.92 8.10
N GLU A 44 11.23 -7.29 9.32
CA GLU A 44 10.59 -6.82 10.55
C GLU A 44 10.60 -5.29 10.68
N GLU A 45 11.75 -4.64 10.45
CA GLU A 45 11.87 -3.18 10.50
C GLU A 45 10.99 -2.47 9.45
N LEU A 46 10.97 -3.02 8.22
CA LEU A 46 10.14 -2.48 7.15
C LEU A 46 8.65 -2.67 7.42
N ALA A 47 8.24 -3.81 7.96
CA ALA A 47 6.86 -4.08 8.33
C ALA A 47 6.39 -3.14 9.44
N ASN A 48 7.23 -2.87 10.46
CA ASN A 48 6.92 -1.94 11.54
C ASN A 48 6.70 -0.51 11.01
N ILE A 49 7.53 -0.05 10.06
CA ILE A 49 7.38 1.28 9.44
C ILE A 49 6.05 1.37 8.66
N ILE A 50 5.74 0.34 7.87
CA ILE A 50 4.50 0.30 7.07
C ILE A 50 3.28 0.30 8.01
N GLN A 51 3.31 -0.50 9.08
CA GLN A 51 2.23 -0.56 10.07
C GLN A 51 2.01 0.79 10.76
N SER A 52 3.07 1.42 11.27
CA SER A 52 2.97 2.76 11.88
C SER A 52 2.38 3.79 10.92
N THR A 53 2.83 3.79 9.66
CA THR A 53 2.34 4.73 8.64
C THR A 53 0.87 4.47 8.29
N ALA A 54 0.44 3.20 8.25
CA ALA A 54 -0.95 2.84 7.99
C ALA A 54 -1.88 3.23 9.14
N ASP A 55 -1.45 3.02 10.39
CA ASP A 55 -2.21 3.40 11.58
C ASP A 55 -2.38 4.92 11.68
N ASP A 56 -1.31 5.68 11.39
CA ASP A 56 -1.35 7.15 11.33
C ASP A 56 -2.32 7.66 10.24
N ASN A 57 -2.32 7.03 9.06
CA ASN A 57 -3.25 7.41 7.98
C ASN A 57 -4.71 7.05 8.28
N ASN A 58 -4.97 5.93 8.96
CA ASN A 58 -6.32 5.59 9.41
C ASN A 58 -6.85 6.61 10.44
N LEU A 59 -5.98 7.10 11.32
CA LEU A 59 -6.29 8.20 12.24
C LEU A 59 -6.66 9.48 11.48
N LEU A 60 -5.87 9.87 10.47
CA LEU A 60 -6.15 11.05 9.64
C LEU A 60 -7.44 10.94 8.83
N GLN A 61 -7.80 9.74 8.34
CA GLN A 61 -9.06 9.52 7.65
C GLN A 61 -10.27 9.53 8.59
N SER A 62 -10.11 9.12 9.85
CA SER A 62 -11.19 9.16 10.84
C SER A 62 -11.61 10.60 11.19
N ASP A 63 -10.67 11.54 11.24
CA ASP A 63 -10.93 12.98 11.47
C ASP A 63 -11.63 13.68 10.29
N ILE A 64 -11.58 13.10 9.08
CA ILE A 64 -12.20 13.65 7.86
C ILE A 64 -13.63 13.13 7.67
N SER A 65 -14.01 12.02 8.31
CA SER A 65 -15.32 11.37 8.13
C SER A 65 -16.46 11.96 8.98
N ASP A 66 -16.18 12.95 9.85
CA ASP A 66 -17.16 13.58 10.75
C ASP A 66 -17.80 14.87 10.19
N TYR A 67 -17.77 15.09 8.86
CA TYR A 67 -18.42 16.23 8.19
C TYR A 67 -19.56 15.84 7.24
#